data_AF-A0A920DU00-F1
#
_entry.id   AF-A0A920DU00-F1
#
_cell.length_a   1.000
_cell.length_b   1.000
_cell.length_c   1.000
_cell.angle_alpha   90.00
_cell.angle_beta   90.00
_cell.angle_gamma   90.00
#
_symmetry.space_group_name_H-M   'P 1'
#
loop_
_entity.id
_entity.type
_entity.pdbx_description
1 polymer ?
#
loop_
_entity_poly.entity_id
_entity_poly.type
_entity_poly.pdbx_seq_one_letter_code
_entity_poly.pdbx_strand_id
1 'polypeptide(L)'
;MHGSGNEPLLLQQENIENTDVFCALTDNDESNIMMSMLAKRLGAKKAITLITNSAYADLIGGEIDIAISPQQITISSLLMHVRRGDISAVHSLRRGAAEAIEVTAHGDSRSSKVVGRRLDGLNLPSSVTVGAILRETPC
;
A
#
# COMPACT_ATOMS: atom_id res chain seq x y z
N MET A 1 29.26 7.78 1.60
CA MET A 1 29.66 8.31 0.29
C MET A 1 28.80 9.53 0.00
N HIS A 2 29.41 10.66 -0.38
CA HIS A 2 28.69 11.87 -0.79
C HIS A 2 28.67 11.88 -2.33
N GLY A 3 27.54 11.48 -2.91
CA GLY A 3 27.29 11.57 -4.34
C GLY A 3 25.81 11.89 -4.52
N SER A 4 25.53 12.99 -5.20
CA SER A 4 24.16 13.33 -5.61
C SER A 4 23.65 12.18 -6.47
N GLY A 5 22.60 11.47 -6.03
CA GLY A 5 22.12 10.22 -6.65
C GLY A 5 21.59 10.34 -8.09
N ASN A 6 21.79 11.47 -8.75
CA ASN A 6 21.25 11.82 -10.06
C ASN A 6 22.26 11.64 -11.21
N GLU A 7 23.41 11.01 -10.96
CA GLU A 7 24.39 10.70 -12.01
C GLU A 7 24.21 9.26 -12.52
N PRO A 8 23.80 9.07 -13.79
CA PRO A 8 23.68 7.75 -14.42
C PRO A 8 24.95 6.91 -14.36
N LEU A 9 26.11 7.57 -14.28
CA LEU A 9 27.43 6.95 -14.23
C LEU A 9 27.72 6.24 -12.90
N LEU A 10 27.18 6.72 -11.78
CA LEU A 10 27.36 6.09 -10.47
C LEU A 10 26.59 4.76 -10.37
N LEU A 11 25.40 4.69 -10.97
CA LEU A 11 24.58 3.48 -10.97
C LEU A 11 25.19 2.36 -11.83
N GLN A 12 25.83 2.71 -12.96
CA GLN A 12 26.56 1.72 -13.77
C GLN A 12 27.83 1.21 -13.07
N GLN A 13 28.50 2.05 -12.26
CA GLN A 13 29.73 1.69 -11.55
C GLN A 13 29.50 0.70 -10.39
N GLU A 14 28.29 0.65 -9.83
CA GLU A 14 27.94 -0.18 -8.66
C GLU A 14 27.25 -1.51 -9.02
N ASN A 15 27.44 -2.01 -10.25
CA ASN A 15 26.93 -3.31 -10.70
C ASN A 15 25.40 -3.45 -10.58
N ILE A 16 24.67 -2.42 -11.02
CA ILE A 16 23.21 -2.35 -10.89
C ILE A 16 22.46 -3.46 -11.64
N GLU A 17 23.07 -4.02 -12.68
CA GLU A 17 22.56 -5.18 -13.43
C GLU A 17 22.35 -6.42 -12.54
N ASN A 18 23.09 -6.55 -11.44
CA ASN A 18 22.98 -7.65 -10.48
C ASN A 18 22.19 -7.25 -9.22
N THR A 19 21.64 -6.04 -9.17
CA THR A 19 20.90 -5.54 -8.01
C THR A 19 19.51 -6.17 -7.93
N ASP A 20 19.24 -6.86 -6.82
CA ASP A 20 17.93 -7.45 -6.56
C ASP A 20 16.85 -6.39 -6.30
N VAL A 21 17.18 -5.34 -5.55
CA VAL A 21 16.27 -4.26 -5.19
C VAL A 21 16.99 -2.91 -5.19
N PHE A 22 16.51 -1.97 -6.00
CA PHE A 22 16.90 -0.57 -5.97
C PHE A 22 15.87 0.24 -5.17
N CYS A 23 16.32 1.16 -4.31
CA CYS A 23 15.44 1.99 -3.49
C CYS A 23 15.77 3.48 -3.67
N ALA A 24 14.82 4.26 -4.20
CA ALA A 24 14.94 5.72 -4.28
C ALA A 24 14.06 6.39 -3.22
N LEU A 25 14.69 6.89 -2.17
CA LEU A 25 14.04 7.37 -0.94
C LEU A 25 14.41 8.83 -0.61
N THR A 26 14.69 9.65 -1.62
CA THR A 26 14.95 11.09 -1.43
C THR A 26 13.65 11.85 -1.20
N ASP A 27 13.76 13.13 -0.84
CA ASP A 27 12.63 14.05 -0.65
C ASP A 27 12.05 14.58 -1.98
N ASN A 28 12.69 14.29 -3.12
CA ASN A 28 12.26 14.72 -4.43
C ASN A 28 11.65 13.55 -5.22
N ASP A 29 10.33 13.61 -5.41
CA ASP A 29 9.58 12.57 -6.13
C ASP A 29 10.03 12.40 -7.58
N GLU A 30 10.29 13.49 -8.32
CA GLU A 30 10.75 13.41 -9.73
C GLU A 30 12.11 12.71 -9.84
N SER A 31 13.01 13.03 -8.92
CA SER A 31 14.32 12.40 -8.80
C SER A 31 14.18 10.91 -8.49
N ASN A 32 13.34 10.56 -7.52
CA ASN A 32 13.11 9.17 -7.16
C ASN A 32 12.54 8.36 -8.33
N ILE A 33 11.57 8.92 -9.06
CA ILE A 33 10.95 8.29 -10.23
C ILE A 33 11.99 8.08 -11.33
N MET A 34 12.74 9.13 -11.70
CA MET A 34 13.74 9.03 -12.76
C MET A 34 14.86 8.06 -12.42
N MET A 35 15.37 8.07 -11.18
CA MET A 35 16.38 7.11 -10.72
C MET A 35 15.86 5.67 -10.77
N SER A 36 14.62 5.45 -10.36
CA SER A 36 14.02 4.11 -10.34
C SER A 36 13.77 3.57 -11.75
N MET A 37 13.29 4.41 -12.67
CA MET A 37 13.15 4.04 -14.08
C MET A 37 14.51 3.75 -14.73
N LEU A 38 15.52 4.57 -14.43
CA LEU A 38 16.88 4.34 -14.91
C LEU A 38 17.46 3.03 -14.37
N ALA A 39 17.33 2.77 -13.06
CA ALA A 39 17.78 1.52 -12.43
C ALA A 39 17.13 0.28 -13.07
N LYS A 40 15.82 0.33 -13.36
CA LYS A 40 15.10 -0.74 -14.07
C LYS A 40 15.63 -0.95 -15.49
N ARG A 41 15.88 0.12 -16.23
CA ARG A 41 16.48 0.04 -17.58
C ARG A 41 17.90 -0.52 -17.56
N LEU A 42 18.65 -0.26 -16.49
CA LEU A 42 20.01 -0.77 -16.29
C LEU A 42 20.07 -2.21 -15.73
N GLY A 43 18.93 -2.84 -15.44
CA GLY A 43 18.86 -4.27 -15.12
C GLY A 43 18.49 -4.61 -13.67
N ALA A 44 18.16 -3.63 -12.82
CA ALA A 44 17.69 -3.93 -11.47
C ALA A 44 16.43 -4.82 -11.51
N LYS A 45 16.40 -5.92 -10.73
CA LYS A 45 15.27 -6.85 -10.74
C LYS A 45 14.00 -6.17 -10.23
N LYS A 46 14.10 -5.42 -9.13
CA LYS A 46 13.01 -4.62 -8.57
C LYS A 46 13.45 -3.19 -8.26
N ALA A 47 12.52 -2.25 -8.40
CA ALA A 47 12.69 -0.87 -7.94
C ALA A 47 11.55 -0.45 -6.98
N ILE A 48 11.94 0.15 -5.86
CA ILE A 48 11.06 0.73 -4.84
C ILE A 48 11.29 2.23 -4.80
N THR A 49 10.21 3.01 -4.83
CA THR A 49 10.27 4.46 -4.97
C THR A 49 9.41 5.12 -3.92
N LEU A 50 9.98 6.05 -3.15
CA LEU A 50 9.22 6.91 -2.27
C LEU A 50 8.55 8.01 -3.09
N ILE A 51 7.22 8.13 -2.96
CA ILE A 51 6.41 9.12 -3.66
C ILE A 51 5.48 9.80 -2.67
N THR A 52 5.75 11.06 -2.36
CA THR A 52 4.92 11.84 -1.44
C THR A 52 3.66 12.33 -2.13
N ASN A 53 3.76 12.76 -3.40
CA ASN A 53 2.64 13.25 -4.18
C ASN A 53 1.87 12.11 -4.87
N SER A 54 0.66 11.85 -4.38
CA SER A 54 -0.23 10.80 -4.89
C SER A 54 -0.55 10.92 -6.39
N ALA A 55 -0.52 12.12 -6.98
CA ALA A 55 -0.76 12.31 -8.42
C ALA A 55 0.29 11.60 -9.29
N TYR A 56 1.53 11.47 -8.81
CA TYR A 56 2.57 10.74 -9.52
C TYR A 56 2.40 9.22 -9.35
N ALA A 57 1.83 8.75 -8.24
CA ALA A 57 1.62 7.33 -8.00
C ALA A 57 0.73 6.68 -9.07
N ASP A 58 -0.23 7.40 -9.64
CA ASP A 58 -1.10 6.89 -10.70
C ASP A 58 -0.44 6.93 -12.10
N LEU A 59 0.55 7.81 -12.30
CA LEU A 59 1.20 8.02 -13.59
C LEU A 59 2.20 6.91 -13.95
N ILE A 60 2.76 6.23 -12.95
CA ILE A 60 3.91 5.33 -13.12
C ILE A 60 3.48 3.87 -13.32
N GLY A 61 2.38 3.68 -14.05
CA GLY A 61 1.72 2.38 -14.24
C GLY A 61 2.53 1.40 -15.09
N GLY A 62 3.62 0.85 -14.56
CA GLY A 62 4.26 -0.35 -15.11
C GLY A 62 5.78 -0.44 -14.93
N GLU A 63 6.49 0.69 -14.90
CA GLU A 63 7.97 0.66 -14.85
C GLU A 63 8.54 0.56 -13.43
N ILE A 64 7.80 1.01 -12.41
CA ILE A 64 8.21 0.92 -11.00
C ILE A 64 7.39 -0.16 -10.31
N ASP A 65 8.08 -1.13 -9.70
CA ASP A 65 7.45 -2.29 -9.07
C ASP A 65 6.65 -1.88 -7.82
N ILE A 66 7.20 -0.97 -6.99
CA ILE A 66 6.58 -0.57 -5.72
C ILE A 66 6.74 0.95 -5.51
N ALA A 67 5.62 1.66 -5.41
CA ALA A 67 5.59 3.05 -4.98
C ALA A 67 5.03 3.14 -3.55
N ILE A 68 5.77 3.80 -2.65
CA ILE A 68 5.37 3.99 -1.26
C ILE A 68 4.99 5.46 -1.06
N SER A 69 3.76 5.72 -0.62
CA SER A 69 3.30 7.07 -0.25
C SER A 69 3.08 7.21 1.25
N PRO A 70 3.95 7.94 1.98
CA PRO A 70 3.79 8.19 3.42
C PRO A 70 2.48 8.88 3.77
N GLN A 71 1.97 9.75 2.88
CA GLN A 71 0.69 10.42 3.06
C GLN A 71 -0.46 9.42 3.08
N GLN A 72 -0.48 8.45 2.15
CA GLN A 72 -1.52 7.40 2.15
C GLN A 72 -1.46 6.52 3.41
N ILE A 73 -0.27 6.18 3.89
CA ILE A 73 -0.08 5.42 5.14
C ILE A 73 -0.62 6.21 6.34
N THR A 74 -0.35 7.52 6.38
CA THR A 74 -0.79 8.40 7.46
C THR A 74 -2.30 8.59 7.46
N ILE A 75 -2.90 8.82 6.28
CA ILE A 75 -4.36 8.92 6.10
C ILE A 75 -5.04 7.62 6.54
N SER A 76 -4.51 6.47 6.11
CA SER A 76 -5.06 5.16 6.51
C SER A 76 -5.06 4.99 8.04
N SER A 77 -3.96 5.39 8.70
CA SER A 77 -3.86 5.36 10.17
C SER A 77 -4.83 6.32 10.87
N LEU A 78 -5.06 7.51 10.30
CA LEU A 78 -6.03 8.48 10.82
C LEU A 78 -7.48 8.02 10.61
N LEU A 79 -7.81 7.41 9.47
CA LEU A 79 -9.15 6.90 9.19
C LEU A 79 -9.57 5.82 10.19
N MET A 80 -8.63 5.04 10.73
CA MET A 80 -8.91 4.11 11.83
C MET A 80 -9.42 4.83 13.10
N HIS A 81 -8.88 6.00 13.41
CA HIS A 81 -9.23 6.75 14.63
C HIS A 81 -10.50 7.60 14.49
N VAL A 82 -10.84 8.02 13.26
CA VAL A 82 -11.98 8.93 13.01
C VAL A 82 -13.29 8.18 12.81
N ARG A 83 -13.25 6.97 12.23
CA ARG A 83 -14.48 6.20 11.97
C ARG A 83 -15.02 5.62 13.29
N ARG A 84 -16.24 6.05 13.65
CA ARG A 84 -16.96 5.54 14.83
C ARG A 84 -17.45 4.10 14.58
N GLY A 85 -16.86 3.15 15.28
CA GLY A 85 -17.16 1.72 15.25
C GLY A 85 -15.89 0.93 15.54
N ASP A 86 -15.99 -0.28 16.08
CA ASP A 86 -14.85 -1.14 16.42
C ASP A 86 -14.13 -1.68 15.17
N ILE A 87 -13.49 -0.77 14.45
CA ILE A 87 -12.61 -1.03 13.31
C ILE A 87 -11.25 -1.36 13.89
N SER A 88 -10.79 -2.59 13.68
CA SER A 88 -9.52 -3.08 14.21
C SER A 88 -8.33 -2.72 13.30
N ALA A 89 -8.56 -2.69 11.97
CA ALA A 89 -7.51 -2.37 11.00
C ALA A 89 -8.09 -1.80 9.70
N VAL A 90 -7.36 -0.87 9.08
CA VAL A 90 -7.61 -0.40 7.71
C VAL A 90 -6.32 -0.53 6.91
N HIS A 91 -6.39 -1.23 5.78
CA HIS A 91 -5.29 -1.41 4.86
C HIS A 91 -5.64 -0.84 3.49
N SER A 92 -4.83 0.10 3.01
CA SER A 92 -4.95 0.62 1.65
C SER A 92 -4.47 -0.43 0.63
N LEU A 93 -5.31 -0.67 -0.39
CA LEU A 93 -5.08 -1.61 -1.48
C LEU A 93 -5.03 -0.84 -2.81
N ARG A 94 -4.25 -1.35 -3.77
CA ARG A 94 -4.08 -0.74 -5.11
C ARG A 94 -3.86 0.79 -5.04
N ARG A 95 -2.84 1.22 -4.30
CA ARG A 95 -2.45 2.65 -4.22
C ARG A 95 -3.59 3.57 -3.74
N GLY A 96 -4.46 3.11 -2.84
CA GLY A 96 -5.59 3.89 -2.31
C GLY A 96 -6.87 3.79 -3.14
N ALA A 97 -6.87 3.07 -4.26
CA ALA A 97 -8.09 2.82 -5.03
C ALA A 97 -9.10 1.92 -4.29
N ALA A 98 -8.64 1.18 -3.29
CA ALA A 98 -9.49 0.38 -2.42
C ALA A 98 -8.96 0.39 -0.98
N GLU A 99 -9.86 0.18 -0.02
CA GLU A 99 -9.51 -0.01 1.39
C GLU A 99 -10.06 -1.37 1.83
N ALA A 100 -9.20 -2.19 2.44
CA ALA A 100 -9.63 -3.33 3.23
C ALA A 100 -9.85 -2.87 4.66
N ILE A 101 -10.99 -3.20 5.23
CA ILE A 101 -11.37 -2.81 6.59
C ILE A 101 -11.68 -4.09 7.36
N GLU A 102 -11.06 -4.23 8.53
CA GLU A 102 -11.38 -5.26 9.50
C GLU A 102 -12.32 -4.67 10.56
N VAL A 103 -13.43 -5.37 10.80
CA VAL A 103 -14.49 -4.94 11.71
C VAL A 103 -14.83 -6.08 12.65
N THR A 104 -14.86 -5.80 13.95
CA THR A 104 -15.27 -6.79 14.93
C THR A 104 -16.79 -6.84 15.03
N ALA A 105 -17.36 -8.03 14.83
CA ALA A 105 -18.78 -8.25 15.02
C ALA A 105 -19.07 -8.48 16.52
N HIS A 106 -19.51 -7.44 17.22
CA HIS A 106 -19.85 -7.53 18.64
C HIS A 106 -21.22 -8.18 18.89
N GLY A 107 -21.33 -8.82 20.05
CA GLY A 107 -22.57 -9.39 20.57
C GLY A 107 -22.81 -10.85 20.17
N ASP A 108 -24.04 -11.29 20.40
CA ASP A 108 -24.56 -12.60 20.03
C ASP A 108 -25.58 -12.49 18.88
N SER A 109 -26.16 -13.61 18.47
CA SER A 109 -27.17 -13.66 17.40
C SER A 109 -28.44 -12.83 17.69
N ARG A 110 -28.67 -12.39 18.93
CA ARG A 110 -29.85 -11.61 19.35
C ARG A 110 -29.56 -10.11 19.43
N SER A 111 -28.34 -9.74 19.84
CA SER A 111 -27.90 -8.36 20.00
C SER A 111 -27.21 -7.80 18.75
N SER A 112 -26.74 -8.67 17.85
CA SER A 112 -26.02 -8.26 16.64
C SER A 112 -26.85 -8.44 15.36
N LYS A 113 -26.71 -7.48 14.44
CA LYS A 113 -27.32 -7.56 13.10
C LYS A 113 -26.52 -8.41 12.12
N VAL A 114 -25.33 -8.87 12.50
CA VAL A 114 -24.41 -9.60 11.62
C VAL A 114 -23.98 -10.95 12.21
N VAL A 115 -23.89 -11.10 13.54
CA VAL A 115 -23.47 -12.37 14.17
C VAL A 115 -24.49 -13.48 13.91
N GLY A 116 -24.00 -14.65 13.46
CA GLY A 116 -24.82 -15.83 13.20
C GLY A 116 -25.63 -15.77 11.89
N ARG A 117 -25.50 -14.71 11.10
CA ARG A 117 -26.17 -14.59 9.79
C ARG A 117 -25.28 -15.12 8.67
N ARG A 118 -25.90 -15.62 7.62
CA ARG A 118 -25.18 -16.00 6.40
C ARG A 118 -24.75 -14.74 5.64
N LEU A 119 -23.58 -14.79 5.00
CA LEU A 119 -23.00 -13.64 4.28
C LEU A 119 -23.91 -13.11 3.16
N ASP A 120 -24.61 -13.99 2.46
CA ASP A 120 -25.59 -13.67 1.41
C ASP A 120 -26.85 -12.97 1.96
N GLY A 121 -27.14 -13.11 3.25
CA GLY A 121 -28.23 -12.45 3.94
C GLY A 121 -27.84 -11.15 4.66
N LEU A 122 -26.59 -10.70 4.53
CA LEU A 122 -26.14 -9.43 5.13
C LEU A 122 -26.48 -8.26 4.20
N ASN A 123 -27.11 -7.23 4.76
CA ASN A 123 -27.31 -5.96 4.08
C ASN A 123 -26.01 -5.15 4.10
N LEU A 124 -25.07 -5.52 3.23
CA LEU A 124 -23.85 -4.76 2.99
C LEU A 124 -24.11 -3.66 1.94
N PRO A 125 -23.42 -2.51 2.04
CA PRO A 125 -23.42 -1.52 0.97
C PRO A 125 -22.93 -2.13 -0.35
N SER A 126 -23.45 -1.65 -1.47
CA SER A 126 -23.16 -2.19 -2.81
C SER A 126 -21.67 -2.09 -3.23
N SER A 127 -20.87 -1.27 -2.56
CA SER A 127 -19.43 -1.12 -2.78
C SER A 127 -18.56 -1.97 -1.85
N VAL A 128 -19.14 -2.79 -0.98
CA VAL A 128 -18.42 -3.57 0.03
C VAL A 128 -18.55 -5.06 -0.25
N THR A 129 -17.44 -5.78 -0.15
CA THR A 129 -17.40 -7.24 -0.25
C THR A 129 -16.60 -7.81 0.92
N VAL A 130 -17.10 -8.88 1.54
CA VAL A 130 -16.38 -9.60 2.60
C VAL A 130 -15.37 -10.53 1.94
N GLY A 131 -14.08 -10.24 2.13
CA GLY A 131 -12.99 -11.05 1.57
C GLY A 131 -12.56 -12.22 2.48
N ALA A 132 -12.66 -12.04 3.80
CA ALA A 132 -12.24 -13.04 4.78
C ALA A 132 -13.03 -12.88 6.09
N ILE A 133 -13.09 -13.96 6.88
CA ILE A 133 -13.60 -13.95 8.25
C ILE A 133 -12.51 -14.55 9.13
N LEU A 134 -12.02 -13.76 10.10
CA LEU A 134 -11.19 -14.28 11.18
C LEU A 134 -12.10 -14.73 12.33
N ARG A 135 -11.93 -15.97 12.77
CA ARG A 135 -12.62 -16.51 13.95
C ARG A 135 -11.56 -17.15 14.83
N GLU A 136 -11.40 -16.63 16.04
CA GLU A 136 -10.59 -17.31 17.04
C GLU A 136 -11.27 -18.66 17.37
N THR A 137 -10.61 -19.77 17.02
CA THR A 137 -11.03 -21.09 17.47
C THR A 137 -10.75 -21.19 18.97
N PRO A 138 -11.76 -21.48 19.81
CA PRO A 138 -11.49 -21.77 21.21
C PRO A 138 -10.61 -23.03 21.29
N CYS A 139 -9.51 -22.93 22.03
CA CYS A 139 -8.65 -24.07 22.39
C CYS A 139 -9.41 -25.10 23.22
#